data_AF-A0A8D5UHL2-F1
#
_entry.id   AF-A0A8D5UHL2-F1
#
_cell.length_a   1.000
_cell.length_b   1.000
_cell.length_c   1.000
_cell.angle_alpha   90.00
_cell.angle_beta   90.00
_cell.angle_gamma   90.00
#
_symmetry.space_group_name_H-M   'P 1'
#
loop_
_entity.id
_entity.type
_entity.pdbx_description
1 polymer ?
#
loop_
_entity_poly.entity_id
_entity_poly.type
_entity_poly.pdbx_seq_one_letter_code
_entity_poly.pdbx_strand_id
1 'polypeptide(L)' 'MEPTRLTVLEQEMERLRGELYQTDTDPRHLSEATLLPISKKLDALIVEYYKEKKKQM' A
#
# COMPACT_ATOMS: atom_id res chain seq x y z
N MET A 1 -10.97 -0.14 21.24
CA MET A 1 -10.36 1.14 20.80
C MET A 1 -10.40 1.11 19.29
N GLU A 2 -11.04 2.10 18.67
CA GLU A 2 -11.07 2.22 17.21
C GLU A 2 -9.66 2.44 16.66
N PRO A 3 -9.28 1.78 15.55
CA PRO A 3 -7.97 1.98 14.95
C PRO A 3 -7.81 3.43 14.46
N THR A 4 -6.64 4.01 14.70
CA THR A 4 -6.36 5.36 14.19
C THR A 4 -6.27 5.34 12.66
N ARG A 5 -6.53 6.48 12.01
CA ARG A 5 -6.38 6.60 10.55
C ARG A 5 -4.98 6.21 10.08
N LEU A 6 -3.93 6.48 10.87
CA LEU A 6 -2.57 6.04 10.57
C LEU A 6 -2.43 4.52 10.60
N THR A 7 -2.96 3.86 11.62
CA THR A 7 -2.92 2.41 11.75
C THR A 7 -3.64 1.72 10.59
N VAL A 8 -4.77 2.29 10.13
CA VAL A 8 -5.49 1.78 8.96
C VAL A 8 -4.65 1.91 7.68
N LEU A 9 -3.98 3.05 7.49
CA LEU A 9 -3.11 3.27 6.34
C LEU A 9 -1.89 2.33 6.36
N GLU A 10 -1.30 2.09 7.52
CA GLU A 10 -0.18 1.15 7.71
C GLU A 10 -0.58 -0.29 7.38
N GLN A 11 -1.75 -0.74 7.85
CA GLN A 11 -2.28 -2.07 7.54
C GLN A 11 -2.54 -2.25 6.05
N GLU A 12 -3.11 -1.23 5.40
CA GLU A 12 -3.40 -1.28 3.97
C GLU A 12 -2.12 -1.27 3.12
N MET A 13 -1.10 -0.51 3.51
CA MET A 13 0.22 -0.55 2.87
C MET A 13 0.86 -1.93 3.01
N GLU A 14 0.79 -2.56 4.18
CA GLU A 14 1.37 -3.89 4.40
C GLU A 14 0.64 -4.97 3.59
N ARG A 15 -0.69 -4.88 3.48
CA ARG A 15 -1.50 -5.75 2.62
C ARG A 15 -1.04 -5.67 1.15
N LEU A 16 -0.92 -4.45 0.61
CA LEU A 16 -0.50 -4.25 -0.78
C LEU A 16 0.97 -4.64 -1.02
N ARG A 17 1.86 -4.47 -0.02
CA ARG A 17 3.23 -5.00 -0.09
C ARG A 17 3.25 -6.52 -0.17
N GLY A 18 2.39 -7.20 0.59
CA GLY A 18 2.20 -8.64 0.50
C GLY A 18 1.70 -9.09 -0.87
N GLU A 19 0.74 -8.36 -1.45
CA GLU A 19 0.24 -8.64 -2.81
C GLU A 19 1.31 -8.45 -3.89
N LEU A 20 2.13 -7.39 -3.79
CA LEU A 20 3.28 -7.21 -4.68
C LEU A 20 4.26 -8.36 -4.56
N TYR A 21 4.62 -8.76 -3.34
CA TYR A 21 5.57 -9.84 -3.12
C TYR A 21 5.07 -11.17 -3.70
N GLN A 22 3.79 -11.49 -3.52
CA GLN A 22 3.18 -12.69 -4.12
C GLN A 22 3.17 -12.62 -5.65
N THR A 23 2.89 -11.44 -6.20
CA THR A 23 2.90 -11.20 -7.66
C THR A 23 4.31 -11.31 -8.25
N ASP A 24 5.33 -10.89 -7.50
CA ASP A 24 6.74 -10.98 -7.90
C ASP A 24 7.27 -12.42 -7.92
N THR A 25 6.74 -13.28 -7.04
CA THR A 25 7.14 -14.70 -6.97
C THR A 25 6.56 -15.60 -8.07
N ASP A 26 5.51 -15.17 -8.79
CA ASP A 26 4.99 -15.89 -9.95
C ASP A 26 5.27 -15.10 -11.24
N PRO A 27 6.24 -15.52 -12.06
CA PRO A 27 6.64 -14.79 -13.26
C PRO A 27 5.53 -14.65 -14.32
N ARG A 28 4.41 -15.39 -14.20
CA ARG A 28 3.23 -15.22 -15.04
C ARG A 28 2.38 -14.01 -14.66
N HIS A 29 2.54 -13.49 -13.44
CA HIS A 29 1.80 -12.35 -12.91
C HIS A 29 2.60 -11.04 -12.92
N LEU A 30 3.88 -11.10 -13.31
CA LEU A 30 4.78 -9.95 -13.50
C LEU A 30 4.38 -9.00 -14.65
N SER A 31 3.21 -9.19 -15.27
CA SER A 31 2.75 -8.28 -16.31
C SER A 31 2.57 -6.88 -15.74
N GLU A 32 2.98 -5.84 -16.49
CA GLU A 32 2.76 -4.44 -16.13
C GLU A 32 1.29 -4.16 -15.78
N ALA A 33 0.35 -4.88 -16.39
CA ALA A 33 -1.08 -4.75 -16.13
C ALA A 33 -1.49 -5.10 -14.69
N THR A 34 -0.74 -5.96 -14.00
CA THR A 34 -1.03 -6.40 -12.62
C THR A 34 -0.24 -5.59 -11.58
N LEU A 35 1.03 -5.29 -11.88
CA LEU A 35 1.92 -4.58 -10.96
C LEU A 35 1.66 -3.07 -10.89
N LEU A 36 1.37 -2.44 -12.04
CA LEU A 36 1.19 -0.99 -12.13
C LEU A 36 0.00 -0.49 -11.28
N PRO A 37 -1.17 -1.16 -11.26
CA PRO A 37 -2.27 -0.75 -10.38
C PRO A 37 -1.93 -0.85 -8.89
N ILE A 38 -1.19 -1.88 -8.46
CA ILE A 38 -0.83 -2.07 -7.06
C ILE A 38 0.20 -1.02 -6.63
N SER A 39 1.21 -0.74 -7.45
CA SER A 39 2.20 0.31 -7.22
C SER A 39 1.54 1.70 -7.09
N LYS A 40 0.61 2.06 -7.99
CA LYS A 40 -0.12 3.34 -7.90
C LYS A 40 -0.93 3.48 -6.62
N LYS A 41 -1.53 2.39 -6.12
CA LYS A 41 -2.26 2.40 -4.86
C LYS A 41 -1.34 2.59 -3.66
N LEU A 42 -0.16 1.96 -3.67
CA LEU A 42 0.86 2.17 -2.63
C LEU A 42 1.34 3.62 -2.59
N ASP A 43 1.64 4.22 -3.75
CA ASP A 43 2.05 5.63 -3.82
C ASP A 43 0.99 6.56 -3.21
N ALA A 44 -0.29 6.31 -3.53
CA ALA A 44 -1.41 7.08 -2.99
C ALA A 44 -1.51 6.94 -1.46
N LEU A 45 -1.37 5.72 -0.93
CA LEU A 45 -1.42 5.46 0.51
C LEU A 45 -0.25 6.11 1.26
N ILE A 46 0.95 6.09 0.68
CA ILE A 46 2.13 6.75 1.26
C ILE A 46 1.88 8.26 1.37
N VAL A 47 1.33 8.88 0.32
CA VAL A 47 0.96 10.30 0.36
C VAL A 47 -0.09 10.59 1.43
N GLU A 48 -1.12 9.76 1.54
CA GLU A 48 -2.13 9.90 2.60
C GLU A 48 -1.54 9.72 4.01
N TYR A 49 -0.65 8.75 4.19
CA TYR A 49 0.03 8.50 5.45
C TYR A 49 0.83 9.72 5.92
N TYR A 50 1.64 10.30 5.03
CA TYR A 50 2.41 11.49 5.38
C TYR A 50 1.54 12.71 5.67
N LYS A 51 0.44 12.89 4.92
CA LYS A 51 -0.54 13.94 5.22
C LYS A 51 -1.15 13.76 6.60
N GLU A 52 -1.55 12.54 6.94
CA GLU A 52 -2.18 12.24 8.22
C GLU A 52 -1.18 12.36 9.38
N LYS A 53 0.05 11.88 9.18
CA LYS A 53 1.13 12.00 10.16
C LYS A 53 1.45 13.46 10.47
N LYS A 54 1.49 14.32 9.44
CA LYS A 54 1.70 15.76 9.60
C LYS A 54 0.59 16.46 10.39
N LYS A 55 -0.65 15.99 10.34
CA LYS A 55 -1.76 16.56 11.12
C LYS A 55 -1.70 16.20 12.61
N GLN A 56 -1.02 15.12 12.95
CA GLN A 56 -0.86 14.65 14.33
C GLN A 56 0.41 15.20 15.02
N MET A 57 1.24 15.94 14.27
CA MET A 57 2.38 16.71 14.79
C MET A 57 1.96 18.15 15.09
#